data_AF-A0A559MAR2-F1
#
_entry.id   AF-A0A559MAR2-F1
#
_cell.length_a   1.000
_cell.length_b   1.000
_cell.length_c   1.000
_cell.angle_alpha   90.00
_cell.angle_beta   90.00
_cell.angle_gamma   90.00
#
_symmetry.space_group_name_H-M   'P 1'
#
loop_
_entity.id
_entity.type
_entity.pdbx_description
1 polymer ?
#
loop_
_entity_poly.entity_id
_entity_poly.type
_entity_poly.pdbx_seq_one_letter_code
_entity_poly.pdbx_strand_id
1 'polypeptide(L)'
;MSWKKTDMLMNTIKHYSAFPATGVSLRQMVQFGDRSSTGTLFRASQFLSEELPIRLAHRVQELGDLPDGLNDMPSIKKVQDWYAQSFEEITTLPRPHLSKDIRHRLMKPSRTNGKHSKILAEATQNPSVKQGQYTSSPWQQNGHGNRTESEHESRKGAAAARRYFATVEDGDEWPPELHDYNQRFAQTLNTIKRRHDSVVTTVAQGILEYKRRRQRMQIDHNIQSFLDRFYMSRIGIRMLIGQHIALTDQSHNKDPTYVGVICTKTNVRDLAQEAIENARFVCEDHYGLFDAPKVQLVCPPNLNFMYVPGHLSHMLFETLKNSLRAVVETHGQDKEEFPVTKVVVAEGKEDITIKISDEGGGIPRSAIPLVWTYMYTTVDTTPSLDPDFDKSDFKAPMAGFGYGLPISRLYARYFGGDLKLISMEGYGTDVYLHLNRLSIMRGSPGFSAPRPNSQGLTQLWRKQMNLKLRHSREVTERKQVGDAESMVNEGSSSGHHGFFKGDGGEV
;
A
#
# COMPACT_ATOMS: atom_id res chain seq x y z
N MET A 1 -13.28 -1.15 35.06
CA MET A 1 -12.58 0.10 35.46
C MET A 1 -12.15 0.82 34.18
N SER A 2 -12.28 2.15 34.11
CA SER A 2 -11.73 2.92 32.99
C SER A 2 -10.21 2.92 33.07
N TRP A 3 -9.52 2.57 31.97
CA TRP A 3 -8.06 2.60 31.88
C TRP A 3 -7.53 4.01 32.12
N LYS A 4 -6.39 4.15 32.80
CA LYS A 4 -5.77 5.45 33.11
C LYS A 4 -4.29 5.43 32.79
N LYS A 5 -3.85 6.48 32.08
CA LYS A 5 -2.42 6.72 31.82
C LYS A 5 -1.65 6.96 33.12
N THR A 6 -0.48 6.35 33.24
CA THR A 6 0.47 6.57 34.34
C THR A 6 1.75 7.20 33.79
N ASP A 7 2.46 7.98 34.62
CA ASP A 7 3.71 8.64 34.18
C ASP A 7 4.80 7.62 33.84
N MET A 8 4.85 6.50 34.58
CA MET A 8 5.78 5.40 34.31
C MET A 8 5.54 4.77 32.93
N LEU A 9 4.27 4.56 32.56
CA LEU A 9 3.91 4.04 31.24
C LEU A 9 4.34 5.02 30.13
N MET A 10 4.09 6.31 30.30
CA MET A 10 4.46 7.32 29.30
C MET A 10 5.99 7.44 29.12
N ASN A 11 6.76 7.33 30.21
CA ASN A 11 8.23 7.27 30.14
C ASN A 11 8.71 6.03 29.38
N THR A 12 8.04 4.89 29.57
CA THR A 12 8.36 3.64 28.87
C THR A 12 8.03 3.78 27.38
N ILE A 13 6.87 4.33 27.04
CA ILE A 13 6.49 4.64 25.66
C ILE A 13 7.52 5.55 24.99
N LYS A 14 7.98 6.60 25.68
CA LYS A 14 9.01 7.52 25.17
C LYS A 14 10.34 6.81 24.90
N HIS A 15 10.72 5.84 25.73
CA HIS A 15 11.88 5.00 25.47
C HIS A 15 11.70 4.15 24.20
N TYR A 16 10.53 3.51 24.05
CA TYR A 16 10.25 2.66 22.89
C TYR A 16 10.17 3.45 21.56
N SER A 17 9.71 4.70 21.59
CA SER A 17 9.64 5.56 20.41
C SER A 17 10.99 6.02 19.86
N ALA A 18 12.10 5.73 20.56
CA ALA A 18 13.44 6.01 20.06
C ALA A 18 13.97 4.91 19.11
N PHE A 19 13.35 3.72 19.10
CA PHE A 19 13.80 2.61 18.27
C PHE A 19 13.20 2.67 16.87
N PRO A 20 13.96 2.36 15.81
CA PRO A 20 13.43 2.30 14.45
C PRO A 20 12.48 1.10 14.29
N ALA A 21 11.42 1.28 13.49
CA ALA A 21 10.51 0.19 13.11
C ALA A 21 11.13 -0.69 12.02
N THR A 22 10.85 -2.00 12.05
CA THR A 22 11.34 -2.95 11.06
C THR A 22 10.37 -3.11 9.90
N GLY A 23 10.83 -2.87 8.67
CA GLY A 23 10.07 -3.14 7.45
C GLY A 23 9.83 -4.64 7.19
N VAL A 24 8.60 -5.03 6.84
CA VAL A 24 8.27 -6.42 6.47
C VAL A 24 7.56 -6.45 5.12
N SER A 25 8.13 -7.18 4.15
CA SER A 25 7.54 -7.37 2.83
C SER A 25 6.48 -8.48 2.83
N LEU A 26 5.52 -8.40 1.90
CA LEU A 26 4.47 -9.41 1.73
C LEU A 26 5.08 -10.81 1.46
N ARG A 27 6.19 -10.87 0.72
CA ARG A 27 6.92 -12.11 0.46
C ARG A 27 7.48 -12.75 1.73
N GLN A 28 8.03 -11.94 2.64
CA GLN A 28 8.49 -12.43 3.95
C GLN A 28 7.32 -12.96 4.79
N MET A 29 6.15 -12.31 4.74
CA MET A 29 4.96 -12.76 5.46
C MET A 29 4.44 -14.12 4.95
N VAL A 30 4.41 -14.32 3.61
CA VAL A 30 3.98 -15.59 3.01
C VAL A 30 4.95 -16.72 3.32
N GLN A 31 6.26 -16.51 3.10
CA GLN A 31 7.25 -17.57 3.34
C GLN A 31 7.25 -18.04 4.81
N PHE A 32 6.92 -17.16 5.73
CA PHE A 32 6.79 -17.49 7.13
C PHE A 32 5.50 -18.27 7.45
N GLY A 33 4.38 -17.92 6.82
CA GLY A 33 3.08 -18.53 7.10
C GLY A 33 2.81 -19.84 6.34
N ASP A 34 3.52 -20.13 5.25
CA ASP A 34 3.32 -21.32 4.39
C ASP A 34 3.51 -22.66 5.15
N ARG A 35 4.25 -22.64 6.27
CA ARG A 35 4.41 -23.78 7.20
C ARG A 35 4.20 -23.32 8.64
N SER A 36 2.96 -23.05 9.01
CA SER A 36 2.60 -22.57 10.36
C SER A 36 2.66 -23.70 11.39
N SER A 37 3.84 -23.98 11.92
CA SER A 37 3.99 -24.83 13.10
C SER A 37 3.93 -24.03 14.40
N THR A 38 3.73 -24.70 15.54
CA THR A 38 3.73 -24.06 16.87
C THR A 38 5.02 -23.28 17.13
N GLY A 39 6.17 -23.83 16.75
CA GLY A 39 7.48 -23.17 16.87
C GLY A 39 7.63 -21.97 15.93
N THR A 40 7.15 -22.10 14.69
CA THR A 40 7.13 -20.98 13.73
C THR A 40 6.23 -19.86 14.24
N LEU A 41 4.97 -20.15 14.60
CA LEU A 41 4.03 -19.19 15.19
C LEU A 41 4.61 -18.48 16.41
N PHE A 42 5.30 -19.21 17.29
CA PHE A 42 5.97 -18.63 18.46
C PHE A 42 7.03 -17.58 18.08
N ARG A 43 7.81 -17.80 17.02
CA ARG A 43 8.76 -16.79 16.53
C ARG A 43 8.07 -15.55 15.98
N ALA A 44 6.89 -15.70 15.36
CA ALA A 44 6.08 -14.53 15.00
C ALA A 44 5.58 -13.81 16.24
N SER A 45 5.08 -14.53 17.25
CA SER A 45 4.66 -13.94 18.52
C SER A 45 5.81 -13.14 19.15
N GLN A 46 7.02 -13.69 19.18
CA GLN A 46 8.21 -13.01 19.67
C GLN A 46 8.53 -11.74 18.87
N PHE A 47 8.59 -11.84 17.55
CA PHE A 47 8.82 -10.68 16.68
C PHE A 47 7.78 -9.58 16.93
N LEU A 48 6.50 -9.92 16.96
CA LEU A 48 5.42 -8.95 17.15
C LEU A 48 5.40 -8.38 18.57
N SER A 49 5.77 -9.15 19.58
CA SER A 49 5.88 -8.68 20.97
C SER A 49 7.00 -7.64 21.16
N GLU A 50 7.94 -7.55 20.22
CA GLU A 50 9.03 -6.56 20.23
C GLU A 50 8.77 -5.42 19.24
N GLU A 51 8.23 -5.73 18.05
CA GLU A 51 7.98 -4.75 16.97
C GLU A 51 6.71 -3.92 17.19
N LEU A 52 5.60 -4.51 17.65
CA LEU A 52 4.34 -3.77 17.84
C LEU A 52 4.47 -2.66 18.90
N PRO A 53 5.10 -2.88 20.08
CA PRO A 53 5.31 -1.81 21.05
C PRO A 53 6.04 -0.59 20.47
N ILE A 54 7.06 -0.80 19.63
CA ILE A 54 7.79 0.29 18.96
C ILE A 54 6.84 1.10 18.07
N ARG A 55 6.06 0.42 17.22
CA ARG A 55 5.12 1.08 16.30
C ARG A 55 4.01 1.82 17.05
N LEU A 56 3.45 1.21 18.10
CA LEU A 56 2.42 1.84 18.94
C LEU A 56 3.00 3.05 19.66
N ALA A 57 4.22 2.97 20.19
CA ALA A 57 4.89 4.07 20.87
C ALA A 57 5.10 5.28 19.96
N HIS A 58 5.53 5.07 18.71
CA HIS A 58 5.58 6.14 17.71
C HIS A 58 4.23 6.82 17.52
N ARG A 59 3.11 6.06 17.51
CA ARG A 59 1.77 6.66 17.35
C ARG A 59 1.38 7.50 18.57
N VAL A 60 1.67 7.02 19.78
CA VAL A 60 1.37 7.77 21.02
C VAL A 60 2.11 9.10 21.04
N GLN A 61 3.41 9.10 20.69
CA GLN A 61 4.21 10.32 20.62
C GLN A 61 3.72 11.26 19.51
N GLU A 62 3.56 10.77 18.28
CA GLU A 62 3.13 11.60 17.16
C GLU A 62 1.74 12.24 17.39
N LEU A 63 0.80 11.53 18.04
CA LEU A 63 -0.51 12.07 18.42
C LEU A 63 -0.38 13.13 19.53
N GLY A 64 0.57 12.97 20.44
CA GLY A 64 0.85 13.93 21.52
C GLY A 64 1.52 15.21 21.03
N ASP A 65 2.35 15.10 20.00
CA ASP A 65 3.12 16.19 19.40
C ASP A 65 2.35 16.94 18.30
N LEU A 66 1.06 16.65 18.10
CA LEU A 66 0.27 17.33 17.07
C LEU A 66 0.21 18.84 17.31
N PRO A 67 0.46 19.66 16.27
CA PRO A 67 0.59 21.10 16.43
C PRO A 67 -0.74 21.78 16.72
N ASP A 68 -0.66 23.06 17.09
CA ASP A 68 -1.80 23.98 17.17
C ASP A 68 -2.93 23.54 18.12
N GLY A 69 -2.65 22.68 19.09
CA GLY A 69 -3.67 22.16 20.01
C GLY A 69 -4.61 21.14 19.37
N LEU A 70 -4.25 20.55 18.22
CA LEU A 70 -4.97 19.41 17.67
C LEU A 70 -4.83 18.18 18.57
N ASN A 71 -3.66 18.00 19.21
CA ASN A 71 -3.44 17.00 20.26
C ASN A 71 -4.42 17.16 21.45
N ASP A 72 -4.95 18.36 21.66
CA ASP A 72 -5.88 18.63 22.76
C ASP A 72 -7.31 18.18 22.51
N MET A 73 -7.66 17.84 21.27
CA MET A 73 -9.02 17.46 20.90
C MET A 73 -9.44 16.16 21.61
N PRO A 74 -10.64 16.09 22.21
CA PRO A 74 -11.11 14.92 22.94
C PRO A 74 -10.99 13.62 22.15
N SER A 75 -11.34 13.66 20.86
CA SER A 75 -11.25 12.48 20.00
C SER A 75 -9.80 12.05 19.71
N ILE A 76 -8.86 13.00 19.61
CA ILE A 76 -7.43 12.70 19.41
C ILE A 76 -6.83 12.10 20.68
N LYS A 77 -7.14 12.66 21.87
CA LYS A 77 -6.75 12.10 23.17
C LYS A 77 -7.27 10.68 23.36
N LYS A 78 -8.52 10.43 23.00
CA LYS A 78 -9.13 9.09 23.06
C LYS A 78 -8.35 8.06 22.22
N VAL A 79 -7.94 8.45 21.00
CA VAL A 79 -7.14 7.58 20.14
C VAL A 79 -5.74 7.38 20.73
N GLN A 80 -5.10 8.42 21.25
CA GLN A 80 -3.81 8.32 21.93
C GLN A 80 -3.87 7.32 23.11
N ASP A 81 -4.92 7.40 23.93
CA ASP A 81 -5.15 6.48 25.05
C ASP A 81 -5.33 5.03 24.57
N TRP A 82 -6.05 4.80 23.46
CA TRP A 82 -6.17 3.45 22.88
C TRP A 82 -4.82 2.86 22.45
N TYR A 83 -3.92 3.68 21.87
CA TYR A 83 -2.59 3.24 21.51
C TYR A 83 -1.73 2.94 22.75
N ALA A 84 -1.80 3.79 23.79
CA ALA A 84 -1.08 3.59 25.04
C ALA A 84 -1.56 2.35 25.81
N GLN A 85 -2.88 2.12 25.86
CA GLN A 85 -3.45 0.90 26.44
C GLN A 85 -3.00 -0.35 25.69
N SER A 86 -3.04 -0.33 24.35
CA SER A 86 -2.56 -1.46 23.54
C SER A 86 -1.06 -1.72 23.74
N PHE A 87 -0.27 -0.67 23.94
CA PHE A 87 1.16 -0.81 24.25
C PHE A 87 1.38 -1.51 25.60
N GLU A 88 0.64 -1.07 26.64
CA GLU A 88 0.71 -1.67 27.97
C GLU A 88 0.30 -3.16 27.95
N GLU A 89 -0.79 -3.50 27.27
CA GLU A 89 -1.28 -4.88 27.18
C GLU A 89 -0.28 -5.83 26.50
N ILE A 90 0.44 -5.37 25.46
CA ILE A 90 1.46 -6.19 24.80
C ILE A 90 2.70 -6.35 25.68
N THR A 91 3.17 -5.27 26.29
CA THR A 91 4.43 -5.25 27.05
C THR A 91 4.31 -5.95 28.41
N THR A 92 3.11 -5.97 28.99
CA THR A 92 2.84 -6.66 30.26
C THR A 92 2.43 -8.13 30.09
N LEU A 93 2.24 -8.61 28.85
CA LEU A 93 1.83 -9.99 28.62
C LEU A 93 2.93 -10.98 29.11
N PRO A 94 2.61 -11.91 30.01
CA PRO A 94 3.59 -12.85 30.55
C PRO A 94 4.20 -13.74 29.47
N ARG A 95 5.53 -13.69 29.33
CA ARG A 95 6.32 -14.56 28.43
C ARG A 95 6.46 -15.96 29.04
N PRO A 96 6.48 -17.03 28.24
CA PRO A 96 6.64 -18.39 28.75
C PRO A 96 8.07 -18.60 29.27
N HIS A 97 8.20 -19.36 30.36
CA HIS A 97 9.49 -19.80 30.86
C HIS A 97 9.97 -21.00 30.04
N LEU A 98 10.95 -20.78 29.17
CA LEU A 98 11.50 -21.82 28.30
C LEU A 98 12.85 -22.32 28.83
N SER A 99 13.04 -23.65 28.81
CA SER A 99 14.36 -24.26 29.08
C SER A 99 15.41 -23.79 28.06
N LYS A 100 16.70 -23.91 28.41
CA LYS A 100 17.80 -23.52 27.51
C LYS A 100 17.77 -24.32 26.20
N ASP A 101 17.38 -25.59 26.27
CA ASP A 101 17.34 -26.49 25.11
C ASP A 101 16.23 -26.11 24.13
N ILE A 102 15.04 -25.77 24.63
CA ILE A 102 13.91 -25.32 23.81
C ILE A 102 14.26 -23.98 23.12
N ARG A 103 14.87 -23.04 23.86
CA ARG A 103 15.34 -21.77 23.27
C ARG A 103 16.37 -22.01 22.16
N HIS A 104 17.30 -22.93 22.35
CA HIS A 104 18.29 -23.27 21.33
C HIS A 104 17.64 -23.92 20.10
N ARG A 105 16.64 -24.79 20.28
CA ARG A 105 15.85 -25.38 19.18
C ARG A 105 15.12 -24.31 18.35
N LEU A 106 14.46 -23.35 19.00
CA LEU A 106 13.76 -22.24 18.30
C LEU A 106 14.71 -21.34 17.49
N MET A 107 15.98 -21.25 17.89
CA MET A 107 16.98 -20.41 17.21
C MET A 107 17.66 -21.10 16.02
N LYS A 108 17.50 -22.43 15.86
CA LYS A 108 18.07 -23.16 14.72
C LYS A 108 17.18 -22.96 13.47
N PRO A 109 17.69 -22.36 12.39
CA PRO A 109 16.95 -22.29 11.13
C PRO A 109 16.83 -23.68 10.50
N SER A 110 15.67 -23.99 9.93
CA SER A 110 15.42 -25.26 9.23
C SER A 110 16.40 -25.47 8.07
N ARG A 111 17.03 -26.66 8.00
CA ARG A 111 17.90 -27.09 6.90
C ARG A 111 17.08 -27.85 5.85
N THR A 112 16.60 -27.16 4.82
CA THR A 112 16.01 -27.84 3.65
C THR A 112 17.09 -28.17 2.61
N ASN A 113 17.36 -29.46 2.37
CA ASN A 113 18.29 -29.97 1.32
C ASN A 113 19.74 -29.44 1.34
N GLY A 114 20.37 -29.35 2.51
CA GLY A 114 21.82 -29.04 2.62
C GLY A 114 22.23 -27.66 2.10
N LYS A 115 21.27 -26.81 1.72
CA LYS A 115 21.48 -25.41 1.35
C LYS A 115 20.69 -24.56 2.34
N HIS A 116 21.32 -23.54 2.91
CA HIS A 116 20.61 -22.51 3.64
C HIS A 116 19.43 -22.02 2.79
N SER A 117 18.26 -21.86 3.40
CA SER A 117 17.08 -21.24 2.78
C SER A 117 17.54 -19.99 2.02
N LYS A 118 17.42 -20.05 0.68
CA LYS A 118 17.97 -19.00 -0.20
C LYS A 118 17.46 -17.64 0.26
N ILE A 119 18.40 -16.77 0.55
CA ILE A 119 18.18 -15.38 0.91
C ILE A 119 17.26 -14.73 -0.13
N LEU A 120 16.22 -14.07 0.35
CA LEU A 120 15.29 -13.31 -0.48
C LEU A 120 15.99 -12.05 -1.00
N ALA A 121 15.75 -11.73 -2.27
CA ALA A 121 16.11 -10.44 -2.84
C ALA A 121 15.42 -9.31 -2.05
N GLU A 122 16.13 -8.19 -1.88
CA GLU A 122 15.60 -6.98 -1.24
C GLU A 122 14.31 -6.52 -1.93
N ALA A 123 13.42 -5.93 -1.15
CA ALA A 123 12.19 -5.36 -1.66
C ALA A 123 12.55 -4.16 -2.58
N THR A 124 12.15 -4.22 -3.86
CA THR A 124 12.40 -3.14 -4.84
C THR A 124 11.69 -1.84 -4.45
N GLN A 125 12.40 -0.72 -4.37
CA GLN A 125 11.85 0.58 -3.98
C GLN A 125 10.58 0.97 -4.77
N ASN A 126 9.53 1.41 -4.07
CA ASN A 126 8.32 1.95 -4.70
C ASN A 126 8.61 3.33 -5.34
N PRO A 127 8.51 3.49 -6.67
CA PRO A 127 8.79 4.76 -7.35
C PRO A 127 7.79 5.88 -6.99
N SER A 128 6.60 5.53 -6.51
CA SER A 128 5.53 6.48 -6.15
C SER A 128 5.68 7.06 -4.73
N VAL A 129 6.70 6.63 -3.98
CA VAL A 129 6.96 7.04 -2.60
C VAL A 129 8.37 7.63 -2.50
N LYS A 130 8.47 8.87 -2.02
CA LYS A 130 9.78 9.52 -1.80
C LYS A 130 10.53 8.80 -0.67
N GLN A 131 11.85 8.68 -0.81
CA GLN A 131 12.70 8.09 0.24
C GLN A 131 12.54 8.90 1.54
N GLY A 132 12.28 8.22 2.66
CA GLY A 132 12.05 8.86 3.96
C GLY A 132 10.64 9.45 4.17
N GLN A 133 9.72 9.37 3.19
CA GLN A 133 8.36 9.91 3.31
C GLN A 133 7.54 9.24 4.43
N TYR A 134 7.82 7.97 4.71
CA TYR A 134 7.12 7.17 5.71
C TYR A 134 8.15 6.40 6.55
N THR A 135 8.30 6.76 7.82
CA THR A 135 9.24 6.15 8.78
C THR A 135 8.89 4.71 9.18
N SER A 136 7.68 4.25 8.84
CA SER A 136 7.21 2.88 9.08
C SER A 136 7.10 2.06 7.79
N SER A 137 7.63 2.56 6.68
CA SER A 137 7.50 1.90 5.38
C SER A 137 8.47 0.72 5.25
N PRO A 138 8.04 -0.42 4.68
CA PRO A 138 8.93 -1.54 4.39
C PRO A 138 10.14 -1.19 3.51
N TRP A 139 10.08 -0.06 2.80
CA TRP A 139 11.06 0.39 1.81
C TRP A 139 12.18 1.28 2.38
N GLN A 140 12.25 1.46 3.71
CA GLN A 140 13.28 2.28 4.33
C GLN A 140 14.62 1.51 4.39
N GLN A 141 15.52 1.77 3.43
CA GLN A 141 16.94 1.52 3.63
C GLN A 141 17.50 2.62 4.55
N ASN A 142 18.06 2.22 5.69
CA ASN A 142 18.80 3.10 6.58
C ASN A 142 19.97 3.74 5.82
N GLY A 143 19.89 5.04 5.59
CA GLY A 143 20.99 5.80 5.01
C GLY A 143 20.84 7.27 5.32
N HIS A 144 21.44 7.73 6.42
CA HIS A 144 22.19 8.99 6.52
C HIS A 144 22.86 9.09 7.90
N GLY A 145 24.14 8.73 7.95
CA GLY A 145 25.04 8.90 9.08
C GLY A 145 26.47 8.60 8.62
N ASN A 146 27.44 9.39 9.07
CA ASN A 146 28.80 9.46 8.55
C ASN A 146 29.53 8.10 8.48
N ARG A 147 30.38 7.94 7.46
CA ARG A 147 30.72 6.68 6.75
C ARG A 147 31.63 5.66 7.46
N THR A 148 31.73 5.62 8.78
CA THR A 148 32.70 4.69 9.43
C THR A 148 32.15 3.86 10.60
N GLU A 149 31.02 4.20 11.21
CA GLU A 149 30.45 3.43 12.34
C GLU A 149 29.12 2.70 12.01
N SER A 150 28.40 3.13 10.96
CA SER A 150 27.04 2.63 10.66
C SER A 150 26.98 1.24 9.98
N GLU A 151 28.09 0.71 9.48
CA GLU A 151 28.12 -0.64 8.87
C GLU A 151 27.94 -1.75 9.90
N HIS A 152 28.32 -1.51 11.17
CA HIS A 152 28.25 -2.54 12.21
C HIS A 152 26.84 -2.67 12.81
N GLU A 153 26.08 -1.57 12.89
CA GLU A 153 24.69 -1.57 13.34
C GLU A 153 23.69 -2.01 12.26
N SER A 154 23.89 -1.61 10.99
CA SER A 154 23.01 -2.05 9.89
C SER A 154 23.11 -3.55 9.65
N ARG A 155 24.32 -4.13 9.78
CA ARG A 155 24.53 -5.58 9.76
C ARG A 155 23.87 -6.28 10.95
N LYS A 156 23.84 -5.68 12.14
CA LYS A 156 23.14 -6.22 13.33
C LYS A 156 21.62 -6.17 13.19
N GLY A 157 21.04 -5.08 12.70
CA GLY A 157 19.59 -4.95 12.46
C GLY A 157 19.09 -5.89 11.38
N ALA A 158 19.81 -5.99 10.25
CA ALA A 158 19.53 -6.98 9.22
C ALA A 158 19.70 -8.42 9.75
N ALA A 159 20.71 -8.69 10.59
CA ALA A 159 20.90 -10.00 11.22
C ALA A 159 19.84 -10.34 12.29
N ALA A 160 19.27 -9.33 12.96
CA ALA A 160 18.16 -9.51 13.91
C ALA A 160 16.85 -9.80 13.17
N ALA A 161 16.50 -9.02 12.14
CA ALA A 161 15.37 -9.32 11.26
C ALA A 161 15.50 -10.72 10.63
N ARG A 162 16.69 -11.08 10.12
CA ARG A 162 16.99 -12.43 9.60
C ARG A 162 16.77 -13.54 10.63
N ARG A 163 16.92 -13.24 11.93
CA ARG A 163 16.66 -14.20 13.02
C ARG A 163 15.18 -14.37 13.35
N TYR A 164 14.27 -13.49 12.93
CA TYR A 164 12.84 -13.71 13.17
C TYR A 164 12.16 -14.45 12.01
N PHE A 165 12.62 -14.25 10.77
CA PHE A 165 11.97 -14.80 9.56
C PHE A 165 12.49 -16.17 9.09
N ALA A 166 13.05 -16.98 9.99
CA ALA A 166 13.48 -18.34 9.67
C ALA A 166 12.44 -19.37 10.12
N THR A 167 12.10 -20.32 9.25
CA THR A 167 11.29 -21.49 9.62
C THR A 167 12.05 -22.36 10.61
N VAL A 168 11.34 -22.97 11.56
CA VAL A 168 11.91 -23.87 12.57
C VAL A 168 11.79 -25.31 12.09
N GLU A 169 12.73 -26.18 12.46
CA GLU A 169 12.61 -27.63 12.26
C GLU A 169 11.57 -28.22 13.23
N ASP A 170 10.52 -28.83 12.69
CA ASP A 170 9.42 -29.43 13.46
C ASP A 170 9.58 -30.95 13.65
N GLY A 171 10.77 -31.39 14.06
CA GLY A 171 11.06 -32.82 14.24
C GLY A 171 10.46 -33.45 15.51
N ASP A 172 10.29 -32.66 16.58
CA ASP A 172 9.76 -33.13 17.88
C ASP A 172 8.62 -32.22 18.38
N GLU A 173 7.72 -32.77 19.19
CA GLU A 173 6.58 -32.06 19.79
C GLU A 173 7.03 -30.82 20.59
N TRP A 174 6.35 -29.69 20.39
CA TRP A 174 6.65 -28.45 21.10
C TRP A 174 5.95 -28.43 22.47
N PRO A 175 6.56 -27.84 23.51
CA PRO A 175 5.95 -27.74 24.82
C PRO A 175 4.59 -27.02 24.77
N PRO A 176 3.58 -27.47 25.55
CA PRO A 176 2.24 -26.88 25.55
C PRO A 176 2.24 -25.40 25.93
N GLU A 177 3.24 -24.93 26.68
CA GLU A 177 3.39 -23.52 27.06
C GLU A 177 3.61 -22.59 25.87
N LEU A 178 4.20 -23.09 24.76
CA LEU A 178 4.34 -22.29 23.52
C LEU A 178 2.99 -22.12 22.83
N HIS A 179 2.20 -23.19 22.80
CA HIS A 179 0.87 -23.17 22.20
C HIS A 179 -0.05 -22.24 23.00
N ASP A 180 -0.07 -22.37 24.34
CA ASP A 180 -0.80 -21.49 25.25
C ASP A 180 -0.40 -20.01 25.06
N TYR A 181 0.91 -19.72 25.01
CA TYR A 181 1.36 -18.35 24.78
C TYR A 181 0.89 -17.80 23.43
N ASN A 182 0.98 -18.59 22.35
CA ASN A 182 0.50 -18.18 21.03
C ASN A 182 -1.00 -17.86 21.04
N GLN A 183 -1.80 -18.68 21.71
CA GLN A 183 -3.24 -18.43 21.84
C GLN A 183 -3.52 -17.15 22.65
N ARG A 184 -2.90 -16.98 23.83
CA ARG A 184 -3.07 -15.78 24.66
C ARG A 184 -2.60 -14.51 23.95
N PHE A 185 -1.50 -14.60 23.21
CA PHE A 185 -1.00 -13.47 22.42
C PHE A 185 -1.95 -13.13 21.28
N ALA A 186 -2.44 -14.11 20.51
CA ALA A 186 -3.42 -13.88 19.46
C ALA A 186 -4.75 -13.29 19.99
N GLN A 187 -5.22 -13.76 21.15
CA GLN A 187 -6.39 -13.17 21.82
C GLN A 187 -6.16 -11.71 22.22
N THR A 188 -4.97 -11.41 22.78
CA THR A 188 -4.57 -10.03 23.11
C THR A 188 -4.57 -9.15 21.85
N LEU A 189 -3.98 -9.64 20.75
CA LEU A 189 -3.97 -8.93 19.48
C LEU A 189 -5.37 -8.74 18.89
N ASN A 190 -6.29 -9.70 19.08
CA ASN A 190 -7.68 -9.58 18.62
C ASN A 190 -8.43 -8.49 19.40
N THR A 191 -8.23 -8.41 20.71
CA THR A 191 -8.76 -7.32 21.55
C THR A 191 -8.23 -5.96 21.08
N ILE A 192 -6.93 -5.87 20.79
CA ILE A 192 -6.31 -4.66 20.25
C ILE A 192 -6.89 -4.32 18.87
N LYS A 193 -7.04 -5.29 17.97
CA LYS A 193 -7.65 -5.09 16.64
C LYS A 193 -9.03 -4.45 16.77
N ARG A 194 -9.90 -5.01 17.63
CA ARG A 194 -11.26 -4.51 17.86
C ARG A 194 -11.27 -3.10 18.45
N ARG A 195 -10.44 -2.83 19.47
CA ARG A 195 -10.29 -1.48 20.05
C ARG A 195 -9.96 -0.43 18.99
N HIS A 196 -9.13 -0.80 18.02
CA HIS A 196 -8.64 0.11 16.99
C HIS A 196 -9.52 0.21 15.75
N ASP A 197 -10.63 -0.54 15.64
CA ASP A 197 -11.50 -0.51 14.45
C ASP A 197 -12.10 0.89 14.20
N SER A 198 -12.41 1.62 15.27
CA SER A 198 -13.01 2.95 15.19
C SER A 198 -12.02 4.11 14.98
N VAL A 199 -10.71 3.87 15.00
CA VAL A 199 -9.67 4.91 14.97
C VAL A 199 -9.81 5.88 13.81
N VAL A 200 -10.09 5.41 12.59
CA VAL A 200 -10.20 6.28 11.41
C VAL A 200 -11.28 7.33 11.61
N THR A 201 -12.48 6.92 12.01
CA THR A 201 -13.60 7.86 12.18
C THR A 201 -13.40 8.73 13.42
N THR A 202 -12.76 8.23 14.47
CA THR A 202 -12.48 9.03 15.68
C THR A 202 -11.43 10.10 15.40
N VAL A 203 -10.38 9.80 14.63
CA VAL A 203 -9.42 10.83 14.18
C VAL A 203 -10.11 11.86 13.27
N ALA A 204 -10.97 11.42 12.35
CA ALA A 204 -11.77 12.33 11.51
C ALA A 204 -12.64 13.26 12.37
N GLN A 205 -13.29 12.73 13.40
CA GLN A 205 -14.05 13.51 14.37
C GLN A 205 -13.16 14.52 15.13
N GLY A 206 -11.96 14.13 15.55
CA GLY A 206 -11.01 15.04 16.21
C GLY A 206 -10.56 16.19 15.30
N ILE A 207 -10.45 15.94 14.01
CA ILE A 207 -10.15 16.97 13.01
C ILE A 207 -11.34 17.92 12.81
N LEU A 208 -12.57 17.41 12.84
CA LEU A 208 -13.76 18.26 12.82
C LEU A 208 -13.89 19.12 14.09
N GLU A 209 -13.60 18.56 15.27
CA GLU A 209 -13.53 19.31 16.54
C GLU A 209 -12.54 20.48 16.43
N TYR A 210 -11.35 20.20 15.89
CA TYR A 210 -10.32 21.21 15.64
C TYR A 210 -10.78 22.29 14.66
N LYS A 211 -11.40 21.90 13.53
CA LYS A 211 -11.95 22.82 12.53
C LYS A 211 -12.95 23.79 13.15
N ARG A 212 -13.90 23.28 13.94
CA ARG A 212 -14.91 24.10 14.63
C ARG A 212 -14.29 25.09 15.60
N ARG A 213 -13.28 24.65 16.36
CA ARG A 213 -12.59 25.49 17.36
C ARG A 213 -11.76 26.61 16.73
N ARG A 214 -11.11 26.35 15.59
CA ARG A 214 -10.17 27.29 14.95
C ARG A 214 -10.80 28.14 13.84
N GLN A 215 -12.01 27.82 13.37
CA GLN A 215 -12.67 28.46 12.23
C GLN A 215 -11.81 28.55 10.95
N ARG A 216 -10.79 27.68 10.82
CA ARG A 216 -9.93 27.60 9.64
C ARG A 216 -10.43 26.53 8.69
N MET A 217 -10.53 26.89 7.41
CA MET A 217 -11.02 26.01 6.34
C MET A 217 -9.93 25.14 5.72
N GLN A 218 -8.65 25.45 5.92
CA GLN A 218 -7.53 24.72 5.32
C GLN A 218 -6.60 24.12 6.38
N ILE A 219 -6.20 22.87 6.16
CA ILE A 219 -5.15 22.21 6.92
C ILE A 219 -3.78 22.65 6.39
N ASP A 220 -2.87 22.96 7.30
CA ASP A 220 -1.44 23.00 7.01
C ASP A 220 -0.93 21.66 6.44
N HIS A 221 0.02 21.74 5.51
CA HIS A 221 0.76 20.62 4.92
C HIS A 221 1.33 19.67 6.00
N ASN A 222 1.64 20.19 7.18
CA ASN A 222 2.15 19.43 8.32
C ASN A 222 1.17 18.36 8.84
N ILE A 223 -0.11 18.72 9.01
CA ILE A 223 -1.12 17.77 9.51
C ILE A 223 -1.48 16.76 8.41
N GLN A 224 -1.51 17.16 7.14
CA GLN A 224 -1.70 16.22 6.02
C GLN A 224 -0.59 15.16 6.01
N SER A 225 0.67 15.60 6.12
CA SER A 225 1.84 14.72 6.18
C SER A 225 1.83 13.82 7.42
N PHE A 226 1.34 14.32 8.55
CA PHE A 226 1.09 13.50 9.73
C PHE A 226 0.05 12.42 9.46
N LEU A 227 -1.13 12.76 8.92
CA LEU A 227 -2.21 11.81 8.71
C LEU A 227 -1.81 10.70 7.73
N ASP A 228 -1.08 11.06 6.68
CA ASP A 228 -0.49 10.11 5.75
C ASP A 228 0.42 9.10 6.47
N ARG A 229 1.35 9.59 7.31
CA ARG A 229 2.24 8.72 8.10
C ARG A 229 1.47 7.91 9.15
N PHE A 230 0.48 8.52 9.79
CA PHE A 230 -0.36 7.91 10.82
C PHE A 230 -1.12 6.70 10.25
N TYR A 231 -1.86 6.91 9.16
CA TYR A 231 -2.64 5.85 8.52
C TYR A 231 -1.77 4.80 7.84
N MET A 232 -0.65 5.18 7.22
CA MET A 232 0.30 4.21 6.67
C MET A 232 0.82 3.25 7.74
N SER A 233 1.22 3.77 8.90
CA SER A 233 1.65 2.91 10.02
C SER A 233 0.49 2.07 10.58
N ARG A 234 -0.73 2.61 10.62
CA ARG A 234 -1.90 1.86 11.07
C ARG A 234 -2.20 0.68 10.15
N ILE A 235 -2.13 0.88 8.83
CA ILE A 235 -2.25 -0.21 7.84
C ILE A 235 -1.20 -1.28 8.13
N GLY A 236 0.05 -0.89 8.37
CA GLY A 236 1.12 -1.83 8.71
C GLY A 236 0.91 -2.59 10.03
N ILE A 237 0.41 -1.92 11.08
CA ILE A 237 0.06 -2.57 12.36
C ILE A 237 -1.08 -3.57 12.16
N ARG A 238 -2.16 -3.17 11.47
CA ARG A 238 -3.32 -4.05 11.19
C ARG A 238 -2.93 -5.24 10.33
N MET A 239 -2.01 -5.06 9.37
CA MET A 239 -1.47 -6.15 8.55
C MET A 239 -0.75 -7.20 9.41
N LEU A 240 0.16 -6.77 10.29
CA LEU A 240 0.91 -7.67 11.17
C LEU A 240 -0.01 -8.41 12.15
N ILE A 241 -0.94 -7.68 12.77
CA ILE A 241 -1.91 -8.25 13.70
C ILE A 241 -2.83 -9.25 12.98
N GLY A 242 -3.39 -8.85 11.84
CA GLY A 242 -4.29 -9.70 11.05
C GLY A 242 -3.61 -10.98 10.59
N GLN A 243 -2.36 -10.87 10.10
CA GLN A 243 -1.57 -12.02 9.68
C GLN A 243 -1.37 -13.01 10.84
N HIS A 244 -1.01 -12.53 12.03
CA HIS A 244 -0.77 -13.42 13.17
C HIS A 244 -2.05 -14.11 13.63
N ILE A 245 -3.14 -13.36 13.79
CA ILE A 245 -4.44 -13.91 14.19
C ILE A 245 -4.88 -15.00 13.20
N ALA A 246 -4.80 -14.73 11.89
CA ALA A 246 -5.23 -15.68 10.85
C ALA A 246 -4.35 -16.94 10.77
N LEU A 247 -3.06 -16.86 11.13
CA LEU A 247 -2.19 -18.02 11.19
C LEU A 247 -2.40 -18.84 12.48
N THR A 248 -2.77 -18.21 13.58
CA THR A 248 -3.06 -18.88 14.86
C THR A 248 -4.45 -19.52 14.88
N ASP A 249 -5.44 -18.84 14.30
CA ASP A 249 -6.81 -19.33 14.20
C ASP A 249 -6.96 -20.28 13.01
N GLN A 250 -6.60 -21.55 13.22
CA GLN A 250 -6.66 -22.60 12.20
C GLN A 250 -8.08 -22.89 11.69
N SER A 251 -9.12 -22.33 12.32
CA SER A 251 -10.52 -22.49 11.88
C SER A 251 -10.81 -21.85 10.52
N HIS A 252 -10.03 -20.83 10.14
CA HIS A 252 -10.16 -20.10 8.88
C HIS A 252 -9.28 -20.67 7.72
N ASN A 253 -8.32 -21.56 8.00
CA ASN A 253 -7.37 -22.08 7.01
C ASN A 253 -7.84 -23.38 6.33
N LYS A 254 -9.03 -23.37 5.71
CA LYS A 254 -9.44 -24.47 4.82
C LYS A 254 -8.94 -24.30 3.39
N ASP A 255 -8.68 -23.07 2.96
CA ASP A 255 -8.25 -22.78 1.60
C ASP A 255 -6.71 -22.80 1.48
N PRO A 256 -6.13 -23.72 0.68
CA PRO A 256 -4.68 -23.81 0.50
C PRO A 256 -4.08 -22.60 -0.23
N THR A 257 -4.90 -21.71 -0.80
CA THR A 257 -4.42 -20.49 -1.44
C THR A 257 -4.15 -19.35 -0.46
N TYR A 258 -4.58 -19.48 0.80
CA TYR A 258 -4.39 -18.46 1.83
C TYR A 258 -3.21 -18.78 2.75
N VAL A 259 -2.45 -17.73 3.05
CA VAL A 259 -1.40 -17.73 4.06
C VAL A 259 -1.69 -16.57 5.00
N GLY A 260 -2.44 -16.84 6.07
CA GLY A 260 -3.00 -15.80 6.94
C GLY A 260 -4.01 -14.94 6.18
N VAL A 261 -3.76 -13.63 6.09
CA VAL A 261 -4.64 -12.69 5.35
C VAL A 261 -4.26 -12.52 3.88
N ILE A 262 -3.19 -13.20 3.43
CA ILE A 262 -2.65 -13.07 2.07
C ILE A 262 -3.17 -14.24 1.23
N CYS A 263 -3.80 -13.94 0.09
CA CYS A 263 -4.16 -14.96 -0.89
C CYS A 263 -3.11 -15.00 -2.00
N THR A 264 -2.51 -16.17 -2.20
CA THR A 264 -1.48 -16.42 -3.22
C THR A 264 -2.03 -16.41 -4.64
N LYS A 265 -3.35 -16.61 -4.79
CA LYS A 265 -4.08 -16.63 -6.07
C LYS A 265 -5.36 -15.79 -5.95
N THR A 266 -5.21 -14.50 -5.63
CA THR A 266 -6.35 -13.57 -5.56
C THR A 266 -6.97 -13.43 -6.95
N ASN A 267 -8.22 -13.86 -7.12
CA ASN A 267 -8.98 -13.66 -8.35
C ASN A 267 -9.49 -12.21 -8.40
N VAL A 268 -8.95 -11.42 -9.33
CA VAL A 268 -9.29 -9.99 -9.45
C VAL A 268 -10.70 -9.79 -9.96
N ARG A 269 -11.19 -10.68 -10.84
CA ARG A 269 -12.52 -10.58 -11.43
C ARG A 269 -13.59 -10.75 -10.36
N ASP A 270 -13.51 -11.82 -9.58
CA ASP A 270 -14.51 -12.14 -8.55
C ASP A 270 -14.55 -11.04 -7.49
N LEU A 271 -13.37 -10.60 -7.04
CA LEU A 271 -13.26 -9.53 -6.04
C LEU A 271 -13.79 -8.18 -6.56
N ALA A 272 -13.54 -7.86 -7.84
CA ALA A 272 -14.08 -6.65 -8.44
C ALA A 272 -15.60 -6.74 -8.62
N GLN A 273 -16.13 -7.91 -8.99
CA GLN A 273 -17.56 -8.14 -9.12
C GLN A 273 -18.28 -7.97 -7.78
N GLU A 274 -17.74 -8.55 -6.71
CA GLU A 274 -18.27 -8.39 -5.35
C GLU A 274 -18.23 -6.91 -4.90
N ALA A 275 -17.12 -6.21 -5.15
CA ALA A 275 -17.01 -4.79 -4.81
C ALA A 275 -18.00 -3.91 -5.60
N ILE A 276 -18.28 -4.26 -6.86
CA ILE A 276 -19.29 -3.61 -7.70
C ILE A 276 -20.68 -3.80 -7.10
N GLU A 277 -21.05 -5.03 -6.78
CA GLU A 277 -22.37 -5.35 -6.20
C GLU A 277 -22.57 -4.62 -4.86
N ASN A 278 -21.57 -4.65 -3.99
CA ASN A 278 -21.61 -3.95 -2.71
C ASN A 278 -21.74 -2.43 -2.88
N ALA A 279 -20.99 -1.82 -3.82
CA ALA A 279 -21.07 -0.38 -4.07
C ALA A 279 -22.41 0.03 -4.67
N ARG A 280 -22.99 -0.80 -5.55
CA ARG A 280 -24.33 -0.58 -6.13
C ARG A 280 -25.42 -0.68 -5.07
N PHE A 281 -25.37 -1.69 -4.21
CA PHE A 281 -26.31 -1.85 -3.11
C PHE A 281 -26.32 -0.63 -2.18
N VAL A 282 -25.13 -0.14 -1.78
CA VAL A 282 -25.03 1.08 -0.95
C VAL A 282 -25.54 2.33 -1.68
N CYS A 283 -25.37 2.39 -3.01
CA CYS A 283 -25.89 3.47 -3.84
C CYS A 283 -27.43 3.46 -3.91
N GLU A 284 -28.03 2.28 -4.10
CA GLU A 284 -29.49 2.07 -4.11
C GLU A 284 -30.11 2.47 -2.78
N ASP A 285 -29.58 1.94 -1.67
CA ASP A 285 -30.08 2.20 -0.31
C ASP A 285 -29.99 3.70 0.04
N HIS A 286 -28.90 4.37 -0.32
CA HIS A 286 -28.70 5.77 0.04
C HIS A 286 -29.59 6.75 -0.73
N TYR A 287 -29.78 6.51 -2.03
CA TYR A 287 -30.55 7.40 -2.90
C TYR A 287 -31.99 6.93 -3.11
N GLY A 288 -32.39 5.78 -2.54
CA GLY A 288 -33.72 5.20 -2.73
C GLY A 288 -33.99 4.79 -4.19
N LEU A 289 -32.95 4.38 -4.93
CA LEU A 289 -33.07 4.00 -6.33
C LEU A 289 -33.64 2.60 -6.47
N PHE A 290 -34.45 2.39 -7.52
CA PHE A 290 -34.88 1.04 -7.89
C PHE A 290 -33.74 0.21 -8.50
N ASP A 291 -32.84 0.85 -9.25
CA ASP A 291 -31.64 0.24 -9.84
C ASP A 291 -30.48 1.25 -9.85
N ALA A 292 -29.33 0.89 -9.26
CA ALA A 292 -28.13 1.72 -9.31
C ALA A 292 -27.53 1.82 -10.73
N PRO A 293 -26.65 2.81 -10.98
CA PRO A 293 -25.92 2.89 -12.23
C PRO A 293 -25.21 1.56 -12.56
N LYS A 294 -25.41 1.08 -13.79
CA LYS A 294 -24.81 -0.16 -14.26
C LYS A 294 -23.29 -0.01 -14.30
N VAL A 295 -22.61 -1.08 -13.90
CA VAL A 295 -21.14 -1.15 -13.95
C VAL A 295 -20.72 -2.27 -14.89
N GLN A 296 -19.92 -1.93 -15.89
CA GLN A 296 -19.35 -2.89 -16.84
C GLN A 296 -17.94 -3.28 -16.40
N LEU A 297 -17.74 -4.56 -16.08
CA LEU A 297 -16.43 -5.12 -15.76
C LEU A 297 -15.77 -5.77 -16.99
N VAL A 298 -14.66 -5.19 -17.42
CA VAL A 298 -13.76 -5.74 -18.45
C VAL A 298 -12.50 -6.24 -17.76
N CYS A 299 -12.44 -7.54 -17.47
CA CYS A 299 -11.32 -8.16 -16.75
C CYS A 299 -10.92 -9.50 -17.41
N PRO A 300 -9.64 -9.85 -17.55
CA PRO A 300 -9.26 -11.20 -17.98
C PRO A 300 -9.82 -12.26 -17.01
N PRO A 301 -10.45 -13.35 -17.49
CA PRO A 301 -11.19 -14.29 -16.64
C PRO A 301 -10.32 -15.06 -15.63
N ASN A 302 -9.04 -15.24 -15.91
CA ASN A 302 -8.12 -16.04 -15.09
C ASN A 302 -6.99 -15.20 -14.48
N LEU A 303 -7.21 -13.89 -14.29
CA LEU A 303 -6.21 -13.01 -13.70
C LEU A 303 -6.08 -13.28 -12.19
N ASN A 304 -5.01 -13.98 -11.84
CA ASN A 304 -4.69 -14.31 -10.45
C ASN A 304 -3.31 -13.77 -10.09
N PHE A 305 -3.17 -13.23 -8.88
CA PHE A 305 -1.88 -12.84 -8.33
C PHE A 305 -1.89 -12.85 -6.80
N MET A 306 -0.70 -12.82 -6.22
CA MET A 306 -0.54 -12.79 -4.77
C MET A 306 -0.82 -11.38 -4.24
N TYR A 307 -1.86 -11.24 -3.41
CA TYR A 307 -2.24 -9.97 -2.80
C TYR A 307 -3.01 -10.18 -1.49
N VAL A 308 -3.41 -9.08 -0.85
CA VAL A 308 -4.32 -9.08 0.31
C VAL A 308 -5.73 -8.75 -0.19
N PRO A 309 -6.65 -9.73 -0.33
CA PRO A 309 -7.97 -9.50 -0.91
C PRO A 309 -8.75 -8.39 -0.21
N GLY A 310 -8.74 -8.36 1.12
CA GLY A 310 -9.43 -7.31 1.90
C GLY A 310 -8.94 -5.88 1.59
N HIS A 311 -7.66 -5.70 1.29
CA HIS A 311 -7.14 -4.37 0.91
C HIS A 311 -7.61 -3.97 -0.49
N LEU A 312 -7.61 -4.92 -1.44
CA LEU A 312 -8.06 -4.64 -2.80
C LEU A 312 -9.57 -4.38 -2.85
N SER A 313 -10.37 -5.19 -2.14
CA SER A 313 -11.82 -4.99 -2.01
C SER A 313 -12.13 -3.60 -1.44
N HIS A 314 -11.45 -3.18 -0.37
CA HIS A 314 -11.63 -1.85 0.20
C HIS A 314 -11.33 -0.72 -0.80
N MET A 315 -10.22 -0.79 -1.53
CA MET A 315 -9.86 0.23 -2.53
C MET A 315 -10.88 0.29 -3.69
N LEU A 316 -11.34 -0.87 -4.17
CA LEU A 316 -12.35 -0.95 -5.22
C LEU A 316 -13.69 -0.40 -4.74
N PHE A 317 -14.15 -0.83 -3.57
CA PHE A 317 -15.40 -0.36 -2.98
C PHE A 317 -15.42 1.16 -2.81
N GLU A 318 -14.39 1.76 -2.21
CA GLU A 318 -14.36 3.20 -1.97
C GLU A 318 -14.31 4.01 -3.29
N THR A 319 -13.60 3.53 -4.30
CA THR A 319 -13.51 4.22 -5.60
C THR A 319 -14.79 4.06 -6.43
N LEU A 320 -15.39 2.87 -6.43
CA LEU A 320 -16.68 2.61 -7.08
C LEU A 320 -17.81 3.42 -6.43
N LYS A 321 -17.88 3.44 -5.09
CA LYS A 321 -18.84 4.25 -4.34
C LYS A 321 -18.78 5.73 -4.75
N ASN A 322 -17.58 6.31 -4.84
CA ASN A 322 -17.41 7.69 -5.29
C ASN A 322 -17.84 7.90 -6.74
N SER A 323 -17.55 6.94 -7.62
CA SER A 323 -17.92 6.99 -9.04
C SER A 323 -19.44 6.94 -9.21
N LEU A 324 -20.11 5.99 -8.55
CA LEU A 324 -21.56 5.83 -8.58
C LEU A 324 -22.27 7.05 -7.97
N ARG A 325 -21.77 7.57 -6.86
CA ARG A 325 -22.25 8.83 -6.27
C ARG A 325 -22.20 9.98 -7.28
N ALA A 326 -21.06 10.19 -7.92
CA ALA A 326 -20.88 11.28 -8.88
C ALA A 326 -21.84 11.14 -10.08
N VAL A 327 -22.06 9.92 -10.57
CA VAL A 327 -23.04 9.63 -11.63
C VAL A 327 -24.46 9.98 -11.20
N VAL A 328 -24.91 9.52 -10.04
CA VAL A 328 -26.27 9.80 -9.57
C VAL A 328 -26.48 11.30 -9.31
N GLU A 329 -25.54 11.95 -8.63
CA GLU A 329 -25.62 13.39 -8.32
C GLU A 329 -25.61 14.27 -9.58
N THR A 330 -24.85 13.90 -10.61
CA THR A 330 -24.76 14.67 -11.86
C THR A 330 -26.00 14.53 -12.73
N HIS A 331 -26.55 13.31 -12.81
CA HIS A 331 -27.62 12.99 -13.74
C HIS A 331 -29.02 13.08 -13.15
N GLY A 332 -29.13 13.21 -11.83
CA GLY A 332 -30.39 13.27 -11.09
C GLY A 332 -30.93 11.90 -10.71
N GLN A 333 -31.57 11.81 -9.54
CA GLN A 333 -32.11 10.56 -9.00
C GLN A 333 -33.30 10.03 -9.82
N ASP A 334 -34.04 10.92 -10.48
CA ASP A 334 -35.23 10.57 -11.27
C ASP A 334 -34.90 10.02 -12.67
N LYS A 335 -33.62 9.88 -13.01
CA LYS A 335 -33.22 9.43 -14.34
C LYS A 335 -33.53 7.94 -14.54
N GLU A 336 -34.22 7.62 -15.63
CA GLU A 336 -34.57 6.23 -15.97
C GLU A 336 -33.34 5.35 -16.23
N GLU A 337 -32.31 5.89 -16.89
CA GLU A 337 -31.07 5.18 -17.19
C GLU A 337 -29.82 6.03 -16.94
N PHE A 338 -28.93 5.52 -16.10
CA PHE A 338 -27.63 6.15 -15.83
C PHE A 338 -26.55 5.70 -16.84
N PRO A 339 -25.56 6.56 -17.14
CA PRO A 339 -24.41 6.14 -17.92
C PRO A 339 -23.64 5.02 -17.20
N VAL A 340 -23.12 4.08 -18.00
CA VAL A 340 -22.44 2.89 -17.48
C VAL A 340 -21.05 3.25 -16.98
N THR A 341 -20.80 3.01 -15.69
CA THR A 341 -19.45 3.11 -15.12
C THR A 341 -18.63 1.92 -15.61
N LYS A 342 -17.41 2.15 -16.10
CA LYS A 342 -16.56 1.09 -16.69
C LYS A 342 -15.39 0.77 -15.77
N VAL A 343 -15.23 -0.51 -15.45
CA VAL A 343 -14.07 -1.05 -14.73
C VAL A 343 -13.24 -1.87 -15.70
N VAL A 344 -12.03 -1.44 -16.00
CA VAL A 344 -11.11 -2.12 -16.92
C VAL A 344 -9.89 -2.59 -16.15
N VAL A 345 -9.63 -3.89 -16.20
CA VAL A 345 -8.46 -4.52 -15.56
C VAL A 345 -7.45 -4.90 -16.63
N ALA A 346 -6.25 -4.37 -16.52
CA ALA A 346 -5.12 -4.67 -17.40
C ALA A 346 -4.03 -5.44 -16.64
N GLU A 347 -3.59 -6.54 -17.22
CA GLU A 347 -2.47 -7.33 -16.71
C GLU A 347 -1.18 -6.90 -17.43
N GLY A 348 -0.27 -6.26 -16.71
CA GLY A 348 1.07 -5.93 -17.14
C GLY A 348 2.11 -6.98 -16.71
N LYS A 349 3.36 -6.78 -17.13
CA LYS A 349 4.49 -7.59 -16.67
C LYS A 349 4.90 -7.26 -15.23
N GLU A 350 4.84 -5.97 -14.88
CA GLU A 350 5.30 -5.45 -13.58
C GLU A 350 4.13 -5.09 -12.67
N ASP A 351 3.01 -4.66 -13.26
CA ASP A 351 1.85 -4.16 -12.56
C ASP A 351 0.55 -4.81 -13.03
N ILE A 352 -0.45 -4.80 -12.16
CA ILE A 352 -1.85 -4.94 -12.52
C ILE A 352 -2.47 -3.57 -12.34
N THR A 353 -3.10 -3.06 -13.39
CA THR A 353 -3.75 -1.75 -13.36
C THR A 353 -5.26 -1.91 -13.48
N ILE A 354 -5.99 -1.30 -12.56
CA ILE A 354 -7.46 -1.25 -12.58
C ILE A 354 -7.87 0.19 -12.84
N LYS A 355 -8.58 0.41 -13.95
CA LYS A 355 -9.14 1.71 -14.33
C LYS A 355 -10.63 1.72 -14.03
N ILE A 356 -11.11 2.69 -13.28
CA ILE A 356 -12.54 2.95 -13.05
C ILE A 356 -12.87 4.27 -13.73
N SER A 357 -13.88 4.27 -14.59
CA SER A 357 -14.23 5.39 -15.47
C SER A 357 -15.71 5.69 -15.32
N ASP A 358 -16.02 6.91 -14.91
CA ASP A 358 -17.38 7.41 -14.76
C ASP A 358 -17.69 8.58 -15.71
N GLU A 359 -18.98 8.86 -15.88
CA GLU A 359 -19.50 10.07 -16.53
C GLU A 359 -20.23 10.93 -15.50
N GLY A 360 -19.63 11.08 -14.31
CA GLY A 360 -20.18 11.80 -13.16
C GLY A 360 -19.81 13.28 -13.12
N GLY A 361 -19.74 13.95 -14.29
CA GLY A 361 -19.54 15.40 -14.39
C GLY A 361 -18.11 15.90 -14.16
N GLY A 362 -17.22 15.06 -13.61
CA GLY A 362 -15.81 15.37 -13.43
C GLY A 362 -15.50 16.36 -12.30
N ILE A 363 -14.21 16.65 -12.14
CA ILE A 363 -13.64 17.44 -11.04
C ILE A 363 -12.83 18.60 -11.65
N PRO A 364 -13.11 19.86 -11.24
CA PRO A 364 -12.36 21.01 -11.70
C PRO A 364 -10.86 20.88 -11.39
N ARG A 365 -10.00 21.37 -12.29
CA ARG A 365 -8.53 21.27 -12.13
C ARG A 365 -8.01 21.87 -10.82
N SER A 366 -8.66 22.93 -10.34
CA SER A 366 -8.34 23.59 -9.06
C SER A 366 -8.64 22.72 -7.84
N ALA A 367 -9.59 21.79 -7.94
CA ALA A 367 -10.00 20.89 -6.86
C ALA A 367 -9.22 19.58 -6.82
N ILE A 368 -8.54 19.18 -7.92
CA ILE A 368 -7.79 17.92 -8.01
C ILE A 368 -6.75 17.73 -6.88
N PRO A 369 -5.97 18.74 -6.45
CA PRO A 369 -5.06 18.55 -5.31
C PRO A 369 -5.80 18.33 -4.00
N LEU A 370 -7.01 18.89 -3.86
CA LEU A 370 -7.79 18.88 -2.63
C LEU A 370 -8.43 17.51 -2.36
N VAL A 371 -8.77 16.72 -3.39
CA VAL A 371 -9.36 15.37 -3.23
C VAL A 371 -8.48 14.39 -2.48
N TRP A 372 -7.18 14.68 -2.36
CA TRP A 372 -6.21 13.90 -1.60
C TRP A 372 -6.06 14.37 -0.15
N THR A 373 -6.74 15.45 0.24
CA THR A 373 -6.66 16.01 1.59
C THR A 373 -7.77 15.47 2.48
N TYR A 374 -7.46 15.21 3.74
CA TYR A 374 -8.39 14.57 4.67
C TYR A 374 -9.56 15.45 5.14
N MET A 375 -9.52 16.78 4.89
CA MET A 375 -10.61 17.70 5.25
C MET A 375 -11.44 18.17 4.05
N TYR A 376 -11.09 17.73 2.84
CA TYR A 376 -11.88 18.04 1.66
C TYR A 376 -12.98 16.99 1.50
N THR A 377 -14.23 17.43 1.56
CA THR A 377 -15.39 16.62 1.25
C THR A 377 -16.37 17.49 0.46
N THR A 378 -17.05 16.88 -0.50
CA THR A 378 -18.11 17.50 -1.31
C THR A 378 -19.48 17.36 -0.65
N VAL A 379 -19.53 17.00 0.65
CA VAL A 379 -20.76 16.83 1.41
C VAL A 379 -20.92 18.01 2.37
N ASP A 380 -22.04 18.73 2.28
CA ASP A 380 -22.32 19.90 3.11
C ASP A 380 -22.58 19.55 4.59
N THR A 381 -23.12 18.35 4.85
CA THR A 381 -23.38 17.85 6.21
C THR A 381 -22.73 16.48 6.42
N THR A 382 -21.66 16.42 7.21
CA THR A 382 -21.08 15.13 7.62
C THR A 382 -22.11 14.36 8.46
N PRO A 383 -22.45 13.10 8.11
CA PRO A 383 -23.40 12.31 8.88
C PRO A 383 -22.96 12.22 10.35
N SER A 384 -23.91 12.36 11.28
CA SER A 384 -23.64 12.09 12.69
C SER A 384 -23.28 10.61 12.83
N LEU A 385 -22.08 10.33 13.34
CA LEU A 385 -21.71 8.98 13.75
C LEU A 385 -22.63 8.59 14.91
N ASP A 386 -23.59 7.71 14.66
CA ASP A 386 -24.36 7.08 15.72
C ASP A 386 -23.38 6.38 16.69
N PRO A 387 -23.44 6.63 18.00
CA PRO A 387 -22.60 5.92 18.97
C PRO A 387 -22.79 4.39 18.94
N ASP A 388 -23.93 3.87 18.47
CA ASP A 388 -24.21 2.43 18.33
C ASP A 388 -23.81 1.85 16.96
N PHE A 389 -23.08 2.61 16.15
CA PHE A 389 -22.60 2.15 14.85
C PHE A 389 -21.52 1.07 15.00
N ASP A 390 -21.94 -0.18 15.05
CA ASP A 390 -21.06 -1.34 15.07
C ASP A 390 -20.36 -1.44 13.70
N LYS A 391 -19.05 -1.18 13.69
CA LYS A 391 -18.20 -1.05 12.49
C LYS A 391 -17.73 -2.40 11.97
N SER A 392 -18.67 -3.31 11.70
CA SER A 392 -18.40 -4.50 10.90
C SER A 392 -18.59 -4.19 9.42
N ASP A 393 -17.71 -3.37 8.82
CA ASP A 393 -17.48 -3.18 7.37
C ASP A 393 -18.68 -3.01 6.38
N PHE A 394 -19.95 -3.06 6.81
CA PHE A 394 -21.11 -3.29 5.92
C PHE A 394 -22.18 -2.19 5.96
N LYS A 395 -22.04 -1.18 6.82
CA LYS A 395 -22.88 0.03 6.78
C LYS A 395 -22.03 1.28 6.60
N ALA A 396 -21.06 1.30 5.69
CA ALA A 396 -20.37 2.56 5.42
C ALA A 396 -21.33 3.55 4.71
N PRO A 397 -21.54 4.79 5.19
CA PRO A 397 -22.39 5.74 4.49
C PRO A 397 -21.84 6.05 3.09
N MET A 398 -22.74 6.28 2.12
CA MET A 398 -22.41 6.55 0.71
C MET A 398 -21.42 7.70 0.55
N ALA A 399 -21.54 8.71 1.40
CA ALA A 399 -20.57 9.79 1.55
C ALA A 399 -20.21 9.98 3.02
N GLY A 400 -18.94 10.33 3.29
CA GLY A 400 -18.40 10.40 4.65
C GLY A 400 -17.42 11.55 4.84
N PHE A 401 -16.43 11.34 5.71
CA PHE A 401 -15.47 12.37 6.13
C PHE A 401 -14.48 12.86 5.06
N GLY A 402 -14.53 12.34 3.82
CA GLY A 402 -13.52 12.63 2.78
C GLY A 402 -12.24 11.77 2.86
N TYR A 403 -12.26 10.68 3.64
CA TYR A 403 -11.07 9.86 3.89
C TYR A 403 -10.87 8.72 2.88
N GLY A 404 -11.89 8.39 2.07
CA GLY A 404 -11.88 7.21 1.20
C GLY A 404 -10.74 7.20 0.17
N LEU A 405 -10.61 8.27 -0.63
CA LEU A 405 -9.57 8.36 -1.65
C LEU A 405 -8.14 8.45 -1.07
N PRO A 406 -7.85 9.31 -0.08
CA PRO A 406 -6.52 9.35 0.55
C PRO A 406 -6.12 8.00 1.16
N ILE A 407 -7.03 7.34 1.90
CA ILE A 407 -6.74 6.04 2.52
C ILE A 407 -6.54 4.94 1.46
N SER A 408 -7.39 4.90 0.43
CA SER A 408 -7.24 3.94 -0.67
C SER A 408 -5.87 4.08 -1.36
N ARG A 409 -5.40 5.32 -1.54
CA ARG A 409 -4.06 5.58 -2.05
C ARG A 409 -2.96 5.06 -1.13
N LEU A 410 -3.11 5.20 0.19
CA LEU A 410 -2.14 4.64 1.15
C LEU A 410 -2.11 3.11 1.09
N TYR A 411 -3.27 2.44 0.97
CA TYR A 411 -3.33 0.99 0.78
C TYR A 411 -2.58 0.54 -0.48
N ALA A 412 -2.77 1.23 -1.61
CA ALA A 412 -2.05 0.95 -2.85
C ALA A 412 -0.53 1.11 -2.67
N ARG A 413 -0.12 2.24 -2.07
CA ARG A 413 1.30 2.58 -1.85
C ARG A 413 2.02 1.65 -0.88
N TYR A 414 1.31 1.13 0.12
CA TYR A 414 1.87 0.24 1.13
C TYR A 414 2.57 -0.98 0.49
N PHE A 415 1.99 -1.52 -0.58
CA PHE A 415 2.50 -2.69 -1.31
C PHE A 415 3.16 -2.36 -2.67
N GLY A 416 3.68 -1.15 -2.83
CA GLY A 416 4.47 -0.80 -4.01
C GLY A 416 3.65 -0.28 -5.20
N GLY A 417 2.34 -0.08 -5.01
CA GLY A 417 1.43 0.49 -6.00
C GLY A 417 1.26 2.01 -5.85
N ASP A 418 0.22 2.54 -6.51
CA ASP A 418 -0.28 3.92 -6.32
C ASP A 418 -1.74 4.02 -6.79
N LEU A 419 -2.42 5.08 -6.38
CA LEU A 419 -3.75 5.43 -6.87
C LEU A 419 -3.67 6.85 -7.45
N LYS A 420 -4.07 6.98 -8.72
CA LYS A 420 -4.04 8.24 -9.48
C LYS A 420 -5.43 8.54 -10.02
N LEU A 421 -5.68 9.81 -10.28
CA LEU A 421 -6.97 10.29 -10.77
C LEU A 421 -6.72 11.30 -11.89
N ILE A 422 -7.46 11.17 -12.98
CA ILE A 422 -7.50 12.11 -14.10
C ILE A 422 -8.98 12.45 -14.31
N SER A 423 -9.34 13.73 -14.31
CA SER A 423 -10.72 14.14 -14.46
C SER A 423 -10.88 15.17 -15.57
N MET A 424 -12.04 15.13 -16.22
CA MET A 424 -12.47 16.07 -17.24
C MET A 424 -13.75 16.75 -16.75
N GLU A 425 -13.60 17.97 -16.23
CA GLU A 425 -14.71 18.81 -15.78
C GLU A 425 -15.76 18.96 -16.90
N GLY A 426 -17.02 18.73 -16.55
CA GLY A 426 -18.15 18.68 -17.48
C GLY A 426 -18.41 17.32 -18.12
N TYR A 427 -17.58 16.30 -17.85
CA TYR A 427 -17.76 14.95 -18.41
C TYR A 427 -17.69 13.85 -17.35
N GLY A 428 -16.52 13.62 -16.75
CA GLY A 428 -16.31 12.44 -15.92
C GLY A 428 -14.90 12.26 -15.40
N THR A 429 -14.69 11.19 -14.63
CA THR A 429 -13.41 10.92 -13.96
C THR A 429 -12.90 9.51 -14.23
N ASP A 430 -11.59 9.42 -14.44
CA ASP A 430 -10.83 8.17 -14.51
C ASP A 430 -9.95 8.01 -13.25
N VAL A 431 -10.14 6.92 -12.53
CA VAL A 431 -9.29 6.48 -11.42
C VAL A 431 -8.42 5.32 -11.87
N TYR A 432 -7.11 5.42 -11.66
CA TYR A 432 -6.12 4.39 -11.96
C TYR A 432 -5.52 3.84 -10.67
N LEU A 433 -5.82 2.58 -10.37
CA LEU A 433 -5.23 1.82 -9.29
C LEU A 433 -4.13 0.92 -9.84
N HIS A 434 -2.87 1.23 -9.50
CA HIS A 434 -1.71 0.43 -9.86
C HIS A 434 -1.34 -0.49 -8.70
N LEU A 435 -1.24 -1.79 -8.97
CA LEU A 435 -0.87 -2.82 -8.00
C LEU A 435 0.42 -3.50 -8.48
N ASN A 436 1.42 -3.59 -7.61
CA ASN A 436 2.68 -4.25 -7.94
C ASN A 436 2.50 -5.78 -7.96
N ARG A 437 3.03 -6.46 -8.98
CA ARG A 437 3.12 -7.93 -9.01
C ARG A 437 4.24 -8.37 -8.08
N LEU A 438 3.88 -8.64 -6.82
CA LEU A 438 4.82 -9.04 -5.76
C LEU A 438 5.45 -10.44 -5.93
N SER A 439 5.38 -11.03 -7.12
CA SER A 439 5.81 -12.40 -7.43
C SER A 439 6.64 -12.45 -8.70
N ILE A 440 7.95 -12.21 -8.60
CA ILE A 440 8.91 -12.95 -9.42
C ILE A 440 9.69 -13.85 -8.48
N MET A 441 9.21 -15.08 -8.30
CA MET A 441 10.11 -16.19 -7.95
C MET A 441 11.06 -16.38 -9.13
N ARG A 442 12.21 -15.70 -9.12
CA ARG A 442 13.36 -16.18 -9.91
C ARG A 442 13.85 -17.46 -9.22
N GLY A 443 13.25 -18.59 -9.58
CA GLY A 443 13.80 -19.92 -9.30
C GLY A 443 12.88 -20.88 -8.54
N SER A 444 11.89 -21.43 -9.24
CA SER A 444 11.42 -22.80 -9.00
C SER A 444 11.79 -23.64 -10.24
N PRO A 445 12.61 -24.70 -10.11
CA PRO A 445 12.94 -25.57 -11.21
C PRO A 445 11.80 -26.57 -11.41
N GLY A 446 11.00 -26.39 -12.47
CA GLY A 446 9.90 -27.29 -12.73
C GLY A 446 9.04 -26.85 -13.89
N PHE A 447 9.66 -26.62 -15.04
CA PHE A 447 9.11 -26.83 -16.39
C PHE A 447 10.28 -26.57 -17.35
N SER A 448 11.07 -27.61 -17.60
CA SER A 448 12.04 -27.60 -18.68
C SER A 448 11.27 -27.58 -20.00
N ALA A 449 11.17 -26.41 -20.61
CA ALA A 449 11.03 -26.37 -22.07
C ALA A 449 12.23 -27.14 -22.67
N PRO A 450 12.02 -28.04 -23.65
CA PRO A 450 13.11 -28.80 -24.22
C PRO A 450 14.14 -27.84 -24.83
N ARG A 451 15.36 -27.87 -24.31
CA ARG A 451 16.48 -27.14 -24.91
C ARG A 451 16.83 -27.83 -26.23
N PRO A 452 16.93 -27.11 -27.35
CA PRO A 452 17.49 -27.70 -28.57
C PRO A 452 18.96 -28.05 -28.33
N ASN A 453 19.36 -29.26 -28.75
CA ASN A 453 20.72 -29.78 -28.65
C ASN A 453 21.74 -28.79 -29.24
N SER A 454 22.46 -28.09 -28.36
CA SER A 454 23.54 -27.18 -28.72
C SER A 454 24.85 -27.96 -28.86
N GLN A 455 24.98 -28.75 -29.94
CA GLN A 455 26.30 -29.19 -30.41
C GLN A 455 26.52 -28.97 -31.93
N GLY A 456 25.56 -28.38 -32.66
CA GLY A 456 25.74 -28.05 -34.09
C GLY A 456 25.70 -26.56 -34.45
N LEU A 457 25.30 -25.67 -33.53
CA LEU A 457 24.96 -24.27 -33.88
C LEU A 457 26.08 -23.24 -33.66
N THR A 458 27.18 -23.59 -32.98
CA THR A 458 28.29 -22.65 -32.71
C THR A 458 29.29 -22.51 -33.86
N GLN A 459 29.30 -23.41 -34.86
CA GLN A 459 30.13 -23.25 -36.07
C GLN A 459 29.43 -22.47 -37.18
N LEU A 460 28.11 -22.64 -37.37
CA LEU A 460 27.34 -21.92 -38.41
C LEU A 460 27.15 -20.44 -38.06
N TRP A 461 26.92 -20.10 -36.79
CA TRP A 461 26.79 -18.70 -36.35
C TRP A 461 28.11 -17.91 -36.44
N ARG A 462 29.27 -18.55 -36.23
CA ARG A 462 30.58 -17.91 -36.43
C ARG A 462 30.89 -17.65 -37.91
N LYS A 463 30.49 -18.54 -38.82
CA LYS A 463 30.67 -18.35 -40.27
C LYS A 463 29.79 -17.22 -40.83
N GLN A 464 28.57 -17.06 -40.31
CA GLN A 464 27.62 -16.06 -40.80
C GLN A 464 27.87 -14.64 -40.26
N MET A 465 28.43 -14.50 -39.06
CA MET A 465 28.92 -13.19 -38.55
C MET A 465 30.19 -12.71 -39.27
N ASN A 466 31.11 -13.60 -39.65
CA ASN A 466 32.31 -13.21 -40.39
C ASN A 466 32.03 -12.82 -41.86
N LEU A 467 30.95 -13.31 -42.47
CA LEU A 467 30.52 -12.84 -43.80
C LEU A 467 29.87 -11.44 -43.75
N LYS A 468 29.06 -11.15 -42.73
CA LYS A 468 28.42 -9.82 -42.55
C LYS A 468 29.41 -8.71 -42.14
N LEU A 469 30.47 -9.06 -41.41
CA LEU A 469 31.53 -8.11 -41.04
C LEU A 469 32.50 -7.79 -42.20
N ARG A 470 32.58 -8.63 -43.24
CA ARG A 470 33.34 -8.34 -44.46
C ARG A 470 32.61 -7.38 -45.41
N HIS A 471 31.30 -7.49 -45.55
CA HIS A 471 30.51 -6.58 -46.41
C HIS A 471 30.29 -5.17 -45.80
N SER A 472 30.37 -5.03 -44.47
CA SER A 472 30.22 -3.71 -43.83
C SER A 472 31.50 -2.86 -43.80
N ARG A 473 32.65 -3.42 -44.20
CA ARG A 473 33.94 -2.72 -44.32
C ARG A 473 34.26 -2.19 -45.73
N GLU A 474 33.50 -2.58 -46.76
CA GLU A 474 33.71 -2.07 -48.14
C GLU A 474 32.85 -0.85 -48.50
N VAL A 475 31.92 -0.40 -47.62
CA VAL A 475 30.97 0.68 -47.92
C VAL A 475 31.27 2.00 -47.19
N THR A 476 32.33 2.06 -46.38
CA THR A 476 32.71 3.27 -45.60
C THR A 476 33.98 3.99 -46.08
N GLU A 477 34.57 3.59 -47.21
CA GLU A 477 35.81 4.18 -47.76
C GLU A 477 35.64 4.91 -49.11
N ARG A 478 34.42 5.36 -49.45
CA ARG A 478 34.20 6.26 -50.60
C ARG A 478 33.18 7.34 -50.29
N LYS A 479 33.60 8.35 -49.51
CA LYS A 479 33.12 9.75 -49.59
C LYS A 479 33.76 10.59 -48.47
N GLN A 480 34.96 11.10 -48.72
CA GLN A 480 35.47 12.38 -48.18
C GLN A 480 36.89 12.62 -48.68
N VAL A 481 37.04 13.26 -49.85
CA VAL A 481 38.23 14.07 -50.20
C VAL A 481 37.80 15.15 -51.19
N GLY A 482 38.14 16.41 -50.88
CA GLY A 482 38.25 17.55 -51.79
C GLY A 482 37.10 18.57 -51.72
N ASP A 483 37.30 19.88 -51.58
CA ASP A 483 38.45 20.72 -51.21
C ASP A 483 37.90 22.14 -50.93
N ALA A 484 38.70 22.94 -50.24
CA ALA A 484 38.42 24.32 -49.85
C ALA A 484 38.75 25.35 -50.96
N GLU A 485 37.99 26.46 -51.00
CA GLU A 485 38.30 27.81 -51.53
C GLU A 485 36.95 28.57 -51.50
N SER A 486 36.75 29.84 -51.16
CA SER A 486 37.59 31.00 -50.86
C SER A 486 36.70 32.09 -50.20
N MET A 487 37.30 33.00 -49.43
CA MET A 487 36.69 34.27 -48.98
C MET A 487 36.61 35.25 -50.15
N VAL A 488 35.71 36.26 -50.10
CA VAL A 488 35.93 37.71 -50.37
C VAL A 488 34.60 38.45 -50.65
N ASN A 489 34.26 39.32 -49.69
CA ASN A 489 33.88 40.74 -49.77
C ASN A 489 33.06 41.37 -50.94
N GLU A 490 32.18 42.29 -50.51
CA GLU A 490 31.69 43.53 -51.14
C GLU A 490 30.72 43.55 -52.35
N GLY A 491 29.66 44.38 -52.22
CA GLY A 491 29.33 45.35 -53.28
C GLY A 491 27.93 45.34 -53.93
N SER A 492 27.00 46.10 -53.34
CA SER A 492 26.10 47.08 -53.99
C SER A 492 24.96 46.71 -54.96
N SER A 493 23.82 47.40 -54.70
CA SER A 493 22.74 47.86 -55.63
C SER A 493 21.78 46.77 -56.16
N SER A 494 20.48 46.95 -56.34
CA SER A 494 19.51 48.07 -56.36
C SER A 494 18.12 47.41 -56.19
N GLY A 495 17.25 47.82 -55.26
CA GLY A 495 16.32 48.92 -55.47
C GLY A 495 15.15 48.56 -56.40
N HIS A 496 14.01 48.10 -55.89
CA HIS A 496 12.69 48.64 -56.25
C HIS A 496 11.54 48.11 -55.37
N HIS A 497 10.74 49.08 -54.94
CA HIS A 497 9.33 49.11 -54.53
C HIS A 497 8.58 47.81 -54.20
N GLY A 498 7.78 47.71 -53.14
CA GLY A 498 7.30 48.74 -52.21
C GLY A 498 6.01 48.28 -51.53
N PHE A 499 5.90 48.60 -50.23
CA PHE A 499 4.74 49.13 -49.49
C PHE A 499 3.35 48.47 -49.63
N PHE A 500 2.49 48.33 -48.62
CA PHE A 500 2.52 48.49 -47.15
C PHE A 500 1.15 47.96 -46.64
N LYS A 501 1.06 47.75 -45.32
CA LYS A 501 -0.15 47.49 -44.53
C LYS A 501 -1.27 48.53 -44.73
N GLY A 502 -2.50 48.12 -44.41
CA GLY A 502 -3.34 48.84 -43.45
C GLY A 502 -4.82 49.07 -43.82
N ASP A 503 -5.69 48.46 -43.01
CA ASP A 503 -7.01 48.90 -42.53
C ASP A 503 -8.17 49.28 -43.47
N GLY A 504 -9.34 48.72 -43.10
CA GLY A 504 -10.59 49.47 -43.01
C GLY A 504 -11.71 49.03 -43.95
N GLY A 505 -12.88 48.65 -43.40
CA GLY A 505 -14.15 48.68 -44.12
C GLY A 505 -15.18 47.65 -43.70
N GLU A 506 -16.23 48.14 -43.04
CA GLU A 506 -17.65 47.71 -43.02
C GLU A 506 -18.02 46.65 -44.08
N VAL A 507 -18.79 45.59 -43.79
CA VAL A 507 -20.19 45.51 -43.31
C VAL A 507 -20.42 44.13 -42.68
#